data_AF-A0A959Z6F0-F1
#
_entry.id   AF-A0A959Z6F0-F1
#
_cell.length_a   1.000
_cell.length_b   1.000
_cell.length_c   1.000
_cell.angle_alpha   90.00
_cell.angle_beta   90.00
_cell.angle_gamma   90.00
#
_symmetry.space_group_name_H-M   'P 1'
#
loop_
_entity.id
_entity.type
_entity.pdbx_description
1 polymer ?
#
loop_
_entity_poly.entity_id
_entity_poly.type
_entity_poly.pdbx_seq_one_letter_code
_entity_poly.pdbx_strand_id
1 'polypeptide(L)'
;MKKIHLEIVVFFCGAVVMAYEIVGSRMLGPYVGTSYPVWTAIIGIILTSLSAGYYFGGKYADRIPRILILSWIILLAGLYMLLAVVIKDMLLAFLLNTVQNLNWVSILSSILLFSVPSLLLGMVSPFAARLKISSVQSSGRTVGNLYALSTFGSIIGVFLAGFFLIPTFRISIILILFSVVLISISLFLNLVLRIPLKQSFNELKK
;
A
#
# COMPACT_ATOMS: atom_id res chain seq x y z
N MET A 1 -17.75 -17.67 -1.12
CA MET A 1 -17.32 -16.68 -2.13
C MET A 1 -16.78 -15.37 -1.54
N LYS A 2 -17.33 -14.78 -0.46
CA LYS A 2 -16.79 -13.52 0.15
C LYS A 2 -15.36 -13.60 0.73
N LYS A 3 -14.89 -14.78 1.18
CA LYS A 3 -13.61 -14.95 1.89
C LYS A 3 -12.35 -14.72 1.01
N ILE A 4 -12.42 -15.06 -0.27
CA ILE A 4 -11.29 -15.00 -1.22
C ILE A 4 -10.91 -13.55 -1.60
N HIS A 5 -11.83 -12.60 -1.43
CA HIS A 5 -11.65 -11.24 -1.95
C HIS A 5 -10.62 -10.44 -1.14
N LEU A 6 -10.60 -10.59 0.18
CA LEU A 6 -9.64 -9.89 1.06
C LEU A 6 -8.23 -10.47 0.97
N GLU A 7 -8.13 -11.77 0.70
CA GLU A 7 -6.85 -12.48 0.52
C GLU A 7 -6.10 -11.94 -0.71
N ILE A 8 -6.82 -11.79 -1.83
CA ILE A 8 -6.29 -11.20 -3.07
C ILE A 8 -5.87 -9.74 -2.85
N VAL A 9 -6.70 -8.96 -2.16
CA VAL A 9 -6.39 -7.55 -1.85
C VAL A 9 -5.10 -7.44 -1.04
N VAL A 10 -4.96 -8.22 0.03
CA VAL A 10 -3.77 -8.20 0.89
C VAL A 10 -2.53 -8.66 0.12
N PHE A 11 -2.65 -9.67 -0.74
CA PHE A 11 -1.57 -10.11 -1.61
C PHE A 11 -1.06 -8.99 -2.53
N PHE A 12 -1.96 -8.34 -3.28
CA PHE A 12 -1.57 -7.29 -4.22
C PHE A 12 -1.10 -6.02 -3.51
N CYS A 13 -1.71 -5.64 -2.38
CA CYS A 13 -1.21 -4.52 -1.58
C CYS A 13 0.21 -4.81 -1.05
N GLY A 14 0.48 -6.03 -0.56
CA GLY A 14 1.83 -6.44 -0.15
C GLY A 14 2.83 -6.36 -1.30
N ALA A 15 2.46 -6.89 -2.47
CA ALA A 15 3.27 -6.81 -3.67
C ALA A 15 3.60 -5.36 -4.05
N VAL A 16 2.61 -4.47 -4.07
CA VAL A 16 2.79 -3.05 -4.41
C VAL A 16 3.63 -2.33 -3.37
N VAL A 17 3.46 -2.56 -2.06
CA VAL A 17 4.28 -1.93 -1.01
C VAL A 17 5.76 -2.19 -1.25
N MET A 18 6.14 -3.47 -1.39
CA MET A 18 7.56 -3.81 -1.54
C MET A 18 8.10 -3.45 -2.92
N ALA A 19 7.29 -3.58 -3.97
CA ALA A 19 7.68 -3.13 -5.30
C ALA A 19 7.93 -1.62 -5.33
N TYR A 20 7.09 -0.84 -4.63
CA TYR A 20 7.23 0.60 -4.49
C TYR A 20 8.50 1.00 -3.74
N GLU A 21 8.87 0.26 -2.69
CA GLU A 21 10.14 0.45 -1.97
C GLU A 21 11.35 0.25 -2.89
N ILE A 22 11.39 -0.84 -3.66
CA ILE A 22 12.47 -1.12 -4.62
C ILE A 22 12.54 -0.04 -5.71
N VAL A 23 11.39 0.34 -6.27
CA VAL A 23 11.28 1.39 -7.30
C VAL A 23 11.66 2.77 -6.74
N GLY A 24 11.39 3.04 -5.47
CA GLY A 24 11.75 4.28 -4.77
C GLY A 24 13.24 4.60 -4.87
N SER A 25 14.11 3.58 -4.73
CA SER A 25 15.57 3.75 -4.88
C SER A 25 15.95 4.25 -6.28
N ARG A 26 15.22 3.82 -7.32
CA ARG A 26 15.44 4.23 -8.71
C ARG A 26 14.77 5.55 -9.06
N MET A 27 13.70 5.91 -8.33
CA MET A 27 13.09 7.23 -8.43
C MET A 27 14.01 8.32 -7.88
N LEU A 28 14.68 8.07 -6.75
CA LEU A 28 15.57 9.03 -6.09
C LEU A 28 17.00 9.01 -6.67
N GLY A 29 17.45 7.86 -7.18
CA GLY A 29 18.80 7.64 -7.69
C GLY A 29 19.37 8.74 -8.60
N PRO A 30 18.63 9.23 -9.61
CA PRO A 30 19.11 10.29 -10.49
C PRO A 30 19.39 11.64 -9.80
N TYR A 31 18.86 11.86 -8.60
CA TYR A 31 18.92 13.14 -7.88
C TYR A 31 19.90 13.11 -6.71
N VAL A 32 19.89 12.02 -5.93
CA VAL A 32 20.65 11.90 -4.68
C VAL A 32 21.62 10.72 -4.66
N GLY A 33 21.68 9.94 -5.75
CA GLY A 33 22.52 8.75 -5.86
C GLY A 33 21.90 7.50 -5.23
N THR A 34 22.68 6.42 -5.19
CA THR A 34 22.25 5.10 -4.68
C THR A 34 23.10 4.61 -3.51
N SER A 35 23.60 5.55 -2.70
CA SER A 35 24.45 5.26 -1.54
C SER A 35 23.66 4.70 -0.36
N TYR A 36 24.37 4.11 0.62
CA TYR A 36 23.72 3.52 1.79
C TYR A 36 22.82 4.49 2.58
N PRO A 37 23.10 5.81 2.73
CA PRO A 37 22.19 6.73 3.42
C PRO A 37 20.85 6.91 2.69
N VAL A 38 20.85 6.88 1.36
CA VAL A 38 19.63 6.99 0.54
C VAL A 38 18.74 5.78 0.78
N TRP A 39 19.33 4.58 0.75
CA TRP A 39 18.62 3.33 1.06
C TRP A 39 18.10 3.32 2.50
N THR A 40 18.91 3.73 3.47
CA THR A 40 18.49 3.84 4.88
C THR A 40 17.30 4.78 5.04
N ALA A 41 17.29 5.92 4.34
CA ALA A 41 16.17 6.86 4.37
C ALA A 41 14.89 6.25 3.80
N ILE A 42 14.96 5.59 2.64
CA ILE A 42 13.80 4.97 1.98
C ILE A 42 13.20 3.87 2.88
N ILE A 43 14.04 2.89 3.28
CA ILE A 43 13.61 1.76 4.11
C ILE A 43 13.09 2.27 5.45
N GLY A 44 13.84 3.16 6.11
CA GLY A 44 13.47 3.71 7.41
C GLY A 44 12.12 4.42 7.41
N ILE A 45 11.86 5.27 6.41
CA ILE A 45 10.59 5.99 6.29
C ILE A 45 9.44 5.06 5.92
N ILE A 46 9.64 4.12 5.00
CA ILE A 46 8.60 3.17 4.59
C ILE A 46 8.22 2.26 5.77
N LEU A 47 9.20 1.68 6.48
CA LEU A 47 8.93 0.84 7.66
C LEU A 47 8.29 1.63 8.80
N THR A 48 8.74 2.86 9.06
CA THR A 48 8.11 3.73 10.08
C THR A 48 6.65 4.02 9.72
N SER A 49 6.39 4.30 8.44
CA SER A 49 5.05 4.59 7.94
C SER A 49 4.15 3.35 7.97
N LEU A 50 4.67 2.19 7.58
CA LEU A 50 3.98 0.90 7.71
C LEU A 50 3.64 0.58 9.16
N SER A 51 4.57 0.76 10.09
CA SER A 51 4.36 0.58 11.53
C SER A 51 3.22 1.46 12.05
N ALA A 52 3.24 2.76 11.70
CA ALA A 52 2.15 3.67 12.00
C ALA A 52 0.82 3.21 11.35
N GLY A 53 0.87 2.76 10.10
CA GLY A 53 -0.26 2.18 9.38
C GLY A 53 -0.84 0.95 10.07
N TYR A 54 0.00 0.03 10.57
CA TYR A 54 -0.46 -1.14 11.31
C TYR A 54 -1.20 -0.74 12.59
N TYR A 55 -0.63 0.20 13.34
CA TYR A 55 -1.23 0.71 14.58
C TYR A 55 -2.57 1.42 14.33
N PHE A 56 -2.59 2.41 13.45
CA PHE A 56 -3.81 3.17 13.14
C PHE A 56 -4.84 2.33 12.42
N GLY A 57 -4.41 1.46 11.51
CA GLY A 57 -5.26 0.52 10.79
C GLY A 57 -6.00 -0.42 11.73
N GLY A 58 -5.30 -1.04 12.69
CA GLY A 58 -5.93 -1.89 13.71
C GLY A 58 -6.93 -1.12 14.57
N LYS A 59 -6.51 0.03 15.12
CA LYS A 59 -7.38 0.87 15.97
C LYS A 59 -8.62 1.37 15.23
N TYR A 60 -8.48 1.75 13.95
CA TYR A 60 -9.59 2.27 13.16
C TYR A 60 -10.52 1.15 12.69
N ALA A 61 -9.97 -0.01 12.33
CA ALA A 61 -10.75 -1.18 11.96
C ALA A 61 -11.60 -1.72 13.11
N ASP A 62 -11.11 -1.68 14.35
CA ASP A 62 -11.88 -2.11 15.52
C ASP A 62 -13.09 -1.22 15.77
N ARG A 63 -12.98 0.09 15.51
CA ARG A 63 -14.08 1.05 15.68
C ARG A 63 -15.12 0.96 14.57
N ILE A 64 -14.69 0.91 13.31
CA ILE A 64 -15.59 0.96 12.16
C ILE A 64 -15.14 -0.06 11.08
N PRO A 65 -15.44 -1.36 11.26
CA PRO A 65 -15.03 -2.41 10.32
C PRO A 65 -15.90 -2.42 9.06
N ARG A 66 -15.69 -1.45 8.16
CA ARG A 66 -16.43 -1.33 6.89
C ARG A 66 -15.51 -1.50 5.69
N ILE A 67 -15.94 -2.36 4.76
CA ILE A 67 -15.23 -2.60 3.49
C ILE A 67 -15.05 -1.30 2.70
N LEU A 68 -16.02 -0.38 2.78
CA LEU A 68 -15.93 0.93 2.13
C LEU A 68 -14.72 1.74 2.61
N ILE A 69 -14.39 1.67 3.91
CA ILE A 69 -13.23 2.38 4.47
C ILE A 69 -11.94 1.76 3.93
N LEU A 70 -11.83 0.43 3.90
CA LEU A 70 -10.69 -0.26 3.30
C LEU A 70 -10.51 0.11 1.81
N SER A 71 -11.61 0.16 1.06
CA SER A 71 -11.61 0.62 -0.34
C SER A 71 -11.09 2.06 -0.47
N TRP A 72 -11.53 2.99 0.39
CA TRP A 72 -11.02 4.37 0.40
C TRP A 72 -9.54 4.47 0.78
N ILE A 73 -9.07 3.70 1.76
CA ILE A 73 -7.65 3.64 2.15
C ILE A 73 -6.80 3.26 0.94
N ILE A 74 -7.17 2.20 0.23
CA ILE A 74 -6.45 1.71 -0.96
C ILE A 74 -6.54 2.73 -2.11
N LEU A 75 -7.71 3.36 -2.30
CA LEU A 75 -7.88 4.39 -3.33
C LEU A 75 -6.96 5.58 -3.09
N LEU A 76 -6.94 6.09 -1.86
CA LEU A 76 -6.10 7.23 -1.49
C LEU A 76 -4.61 6.90 -1.62
N ALA A 77 -4.20 5.67 -1.32
CA ALA A 77 -2.82 5.22 -1.55
C ALA A 77 -2.47 5.27 -3.04
N GLY A 78 -3.34 4.73 -3.92
CA GLY A 78 -3.14 4.73 -5.36
C GLY A 78 -3.14 6.15 -5.96
N LEU A 79 -4.05 7.02 -5.52
CA LEU A 79 -4.12 8.42 -5.94
C LEU A 79 -2.88 9.20 -5.49
N TYR A 80 -2.39 8.96 -4.28
CA TYR A 80 -1.16 9.60 -3.81
C TYR A 80 0.06 9.15 -4.61
N MET A 81 0.15 7.87 -4.97
CA MET A 81 1.19 7.39 -5.87
C MET A 81 1.11 8.06 -7.26
N LEU A 82 -0.08 8.35 -7.79
CA LEU A 82 -0.22 9.12 -9.04
C LEU A 82 0.26 10.57 -8.84
N LEU A 83 -0.11 11.18 -7.72
CA LEU A 83 0.35 12.52 -7.38
C LEU A 83 1.89 12.55 -7.32
N ALA A 84 2.51 11.55 -6.67
CA ALA A 84 3.96 11.41 -6.59
C ALA A 84 4.62 11.40 -7.97
N VAL A 85 4.03 10.74 -8.98
CA VAL A 85 4.55 10.74 -10.36
C VAL A 85 4.63 12.15 -10.94
N VAL A 86 3.63 12.99 -10.66
CA VAL A 86 3.54 14.36 -11.19
C VAL A 86 4.47 15.30 -10.42
N ILE A 87 4.53 15.17 -9.09
CA ILE A 87 5.26 16.14 -8.26
C ILE A 87 6.73 15.82 -8.06
N LYS A 88 7.18 14.57 -8.25
CA LYS A 88 8.53 14.12 -7.87
C LYS A 88 9.65 15.00 -8.43
N ASP A 89 9.56 15.41 -9.70
CA ASP A 89 10.64 16.12 -10.38
C ASP A 89 10.76 17.56 -9.85
N MET A 90 9.62 18.23 -9.70
CA MET A 90 9.54 19.57 -9.12
C MET A 90 9.98 19.55 -7.65
N LEU A 91 9.52 18.55 -6.88
CA LEU A 91 9.85 18.39 -5.48
C LEU A 91 11.35 18.17 -5.26
N LEU A 92 11.95 17.25 -6.02
CA LEU A 92 13.37 16.92 -5.89
C LEU A 92 14.25 18.08 -6.34
N ALA A 93 13.90 18.78 -7.42
CA ALA A 93 14.60 19.99 -7.84
C ALA A 93 14.54 21.08 -6.76
N PHE A 94 13.36 21.30 -6.15
CA PHE A 94 13.21 22.26 -5.06
C PHE A 94 14.06 21.90 -3.84
N LEU A 95 14.04 20.63 -3.42
CA LEU A 95 14.81 20.17 -2.26
C LEU A 95 16.32 20.26 -2.50
N LEU A 96 16.81 19.90 -3.69
CA LEU A 96 18.22 20.03 -4.05
C LEU A 96 18.70 21.48 -4.05
N ASN A 97 17.85 22.43 -4.43
CA ASN A 97 18.18 23.86 -4.40
C ASN A 97 18.12 24.45 -2.98
N THR A 98 17.33 23.87 -2.08
CA THR A 98 17.09 24.41 -0.73
C THR A 98 17.98 23.77 0.33
N VAL A 99 18.35 22.50 0.15
CA VAL A 99 19.06 21.69 1.15
C VAL A 99 20.40 21.24 0.59
N GLN A 100 21.49 21.69 1.22
CA GLN A 100 22.85 21.39 0.76
C GLN A 100 23.27 19.92 0.98
N ASN A 101 22.69 19.26 1.98
CA ASN A 101 23.08 17.89 2.35
C ASN A 101 22.15 16.85 1.72
N LEU A 102 22.72 16.01 0.84
CA LEU A 102 21.98 14.96 0.11
C LEU A 102 21.30 13.92 1.01
N ASN A 103 21.81 13.67 2.22
CA ASN A 103 21.17 12.76 3.17
C ASN A 103 19.83 13.34 3.65
N TRP A 104 19.80 14.64 3.93
CA TRP A 104 18.57 15.34 4.31
C TRP A 104 17.58 15.43 3.13
N VAL A 105 18.07 15.66 1.90
CA VAL A 105 17.22 15.58 0.70
C VAL A 105 16.59 14.19 0.57
N SER A 106 17.35 13.13 0.81
CA SER A 106 16.88 11.74 0.76
C SER A 106 15.81 11.45 1.81
N ILE A 107 16.00 11.92 3.04
CA ILE A 107 15.01 11.77 4.13
C ILE A 107 13.73 12.55 3.80
N LEU A 108 13.85 13.82 3.43
CA LEU A 108 12.69 14.69 3.16
C LEU A 108 11.90 14.22 1.94
N SER A 109 12.58 13.87 0.84
CA SER A 109 11.92 13.29 -0.32
C SER A 109 11.27 11.95 0.02
N SER A 110 11.89 11.12 0.85
CA SER A 110 11.30 9.85 1.27
C SER A 110 10.03 10.06 2.11
N ILE A 111 10.05 11.02 3.04
CA ILE A 111 8.86 11.42 3.81
C ILE A 111 7.76 11.86 2.86
N LEU A 112 8.05 12.79 1.95
CA LEU A 112 7.03 13.41 1.12
C LEU A 112 6.50 12.50 0.00
N LEU A 113 7.27 11.51 -0.46
CA LEU A 113 6.85 10.64 -1.56
C LEU A 113 6.38 9.26 -1.08
N PHE A 114 6.94 8.73 0.00
CA PHE A 114 6.67 7.35 0.41
C PHE A 114 5.80 7.21 1.65
N SER A 115 5.77 8.19 2.55
CA SER A 115 5.14 8.01 3.86
C SER A 115 3.64 7.75 3.78
N VAL A 116 2.90 8.62 3.09
CA VAL A 116 1.44 8.53 2.99
C VAL A 116 0.97 7.21 2.34
N PRO A 117 1.44 6.82 1.15
CA PRO A 117 1.01 5.56 0.55
C PRO A 117 1.43 4.35 1.38
N SER A 118 2.62 4.36 1.99
CA SER A 118 3.08 3.25 2.84
C SER A 118 2.25 3.15 4.12
N LEU A 119 1.89 4.27 4.74
CA LEU A 119 1.01 4.30 5.90
C LEU A 119 -0.36 3.72 5.57
N LEU A 120 -0.98 4.19 4.49
CA LEU A 120 -2.29 3.72 4.05
C LEU A 120 -2.27 2.22 3.70
N LEU A 121 -1.25 1.75 2.98
CA LEU A 121 -1.11 0.33 2.65
C LEU A 121 -0.78 -0.52 3.90
N GLY A 122 -0.07 0.03 4.88
CA GLY A 122 0.13 -0.58 6.19
C GLY A 122 -1.19 -0.86 6.90
N MET A 123 -2.20 0.00 6.76
CA MET A 123 -3.51 -0.22 7.36
C MET A 123 -4.25 -1.44 6.79
N VAL A 124 -3.93 -1.90 5.58
CA VAL A 124 -4.70 -2.93 4.85
C VAL A 124 -4.75 -4.25 5.60
N SER A 125 -3.61 -4.75 6.11
CA SER A 125 -3.53 -6.06 6.75
C SER A 125 -4.36 -6.18 8.04
N PRO A 126 -4.20 -5.29 9.04
CA PRO A 126 -5.03 -5.35 10.25
C PRO A 126 -6.51 -5.05 9.96
N PHE A 127 -6.81 -4.19 8.98
CA PHE A 127 -8.19 -3.89 8.61
C PHE A 127 -8.87 -5.09 7.93
N ALA A 128 -8.18 -5.77 7.01
CA ALA A 128 -8.65 -7.01 6.39
C ALA A 128 -8.80 -8.14 7.42
N ALA A 129 -7.89 -8.25 8.39
CA ALA A 129 -8.00 -9.19 9.48
C ALA A 129 -9.28 -8.93 10.29
N ARG A 130 -9.50 -7.69 10.73
CA ARG A 130 -10.69 -7.34 11.50
C ARG A 130 -11.99 -7.58 10.74
N LEU A 131 -12.03 -7.30 9.43
CA LEU A 131 -13.20 -7.59 8.57
C LEU A 131 -13.49 -9.09 8.41
N LYS A 132 -12.50 -9.95 8.60
CA LYS A 132 -12.59 -11.40 8.36
C LYS A 132 -12.77 -12.23 9.62
N ILE A 133 -12.31 -11.73 10.78
CA ILE A 133 -12.44 -12.40 12.07
C ILE A 133 -13.92 -12.40 12.48
N SER A 134 -14.50 -13.60 12.60
CA SER A 134 -15.87 -13.81 13.09
C SER A 134 -15.92 -14.39 14.51
N SER A 135 -14.82 -14.95 15.01
CA SER A 135 -14.72 -15.51 16.36
C SER A 135 -13.28 -15.45 16.88
N VAL A 136 -13.11 -15.45 18.20
CA VAL A 136 -11.79 -15.42 18.86
C VAL A 136 -10.98 -16.68 18.51
N GLN A 137 -11.64 -17.84 18.44
CA GLN A 137 -11.01 -19.13 18.14
C GLN A 137 -10.39 -19.19 16.73
N SER A 138 -10.93 -18.43 15.78
CA SER A 138 -10.43 -18.38 14.39
C SER A 138 -9.52 -17.18 14.11
N SER A 139 -9.27 -16.33 15.12
CA SER A 139 -8.53 -15.07 14.96
C SER A 139 -7.08 -15.30 14.55
N GLY A 140 -6.34 -16.15 15.26
CA GLY A 140 -4.94 -16.46 14.97
C GLY A 140 -4.73 -17.02 13.55
N ARG A 141 -5.55 -17.99 13.13
CA ARG A 141 -5.49 -18.56 11.77
C ARG A 141 -5.80 -17.51 10.70
N THR A 142 -6.77 -16.65 10.95
CA THR A 142 -7.16 -15.59 10.01
C THR A 142 -6.04 -14.59 9.82
N VAL A 143 -5.46 -14.12 10.92
CA VAL A 143 -4.35 -13.17 10.93
C VAL A 143 -3.13 -13.80 10.25
N GLY A 144 -2.74 -15.01 10.67
CA GLY A 144 -1.60 -15.74 10.09
C GLY A 144 -1.71 -15.95 8.59
N ASN A 145 -2.88 -16.37 8.09
CA ASN A 145 -3.10 -16.54 6.65
C ASN A 145 -2.97 -15.22 5.87
N LEU A 146 -3.48 -14.12 6.42
CA LEU A 146 -3.36 -12.81 5.77
C LEU A 146 -1.91 -12.31 5.76
N TYR A 147 -1.16 -12.50 6.85
CA TYR A 147 0.26 -12.20 6.87
C TYR A 147 1.04 -13.05 5.86
N ALA A 148 0.80 -14.37 5.81
CA ALA A 148 1.46 -15.25 4.86
C ALA A 148 1.22 -14.82 3.40
N LEU A 149 -0.03 -14.48 3.05
CA LEU A 149 -0.37 -13.99 1.71
C LEU A 149 0.24 -12.61 1.41
N SER A 150 0.24 -11.71 2.40
CA SER A 150 0.89 -10.39 2.28
C SER A 150 2.37 -10.55 1.99
N THR A 151 3.07 -11.35 2.80
CA THR A 151 4.50 -11.64 2.65
C THR A 151 4.81 -12.33 1.32
N PHE A 152 3.97 -13.28 0.89
CA PHE A 152 4.15 -13.94 -0.39
C PHE A 152 3.96 -12.97 -1.56
N GLY A 153 2.94 -12.10 -1.51
CA GLY A 153 2.75 -11.02 -2.46
C GLY A 153 3.93 -10.06 -2.49
N SER A 154 4.40 -9.63 -1.32
CA SER A 154 5.60 -8.81 -1.13
C SER A 154 6.83 -9.40 -1.82
N ILE A 155 7.11 -10.69 -1.62
CA ILE A 155 8.24 -11.38 -2.27
C ILE A 155 8.10 -11.33 -3.80
N ILE A 156 6.91 -11.65 -4.32
CA ILE A 156 6.63 -11.56 -5.77
C ILE A 156 6.80 -10.13 -6.27
N GLY A 157 6.33 -9.14 -5.52
CA GLY A 157 6.46 -7.72 -5.83
C GLY A 157 7.93 -7.27 -5.92
N VAL A 158 8.78 -7.68 -4.97
CA VAL A 158 10.22 -7.39 -4.99
C VAL A 158 10.87 -7.96 -6.25
N PHE A 159 10.65 -9.25 -6.54
CA PHE A 159 11.25 -9.89 -7.71
C PHE A 159 10.72 -9.30 -9.02
N LEU A 160 9.41 -9.07 -9.10
CA LEU A 160 8.78 -8.45 -10.28
C LEU A 160 9.33 -7.04 -10.50
N ALA A 161 9.45 -6.22 -9.45
CA ALA A 161 10.01 -4.88 -9.54
C ALA A 161 11.48 -4.90 -9.98
N GLY A 162 12.31 -5.66 -9.26
CA GLY A 162 13.76 -5.66 -9.43
C GLY A 162 14.22 -6.31 -10.73
N PHE A 163 13.65 -7.46 -11.10
CA PHE A 163 14.11 -8.24 -12.25
C PHE A 163 13.35 -7.98 -13.54
N PHE A 164 12.11 -7.47 -13.47
CA PHE A 164 11.29 -7.31 -14.68
C PHE A 164 10.86 -5.86 -14.92
N LEU A 165 10.24 -5.19 -13.95
CA LEU A 165 9.66 -3.87 -14.17
C LEU A 165 10.74 -2.80 -14.37
N ILE A 166 11.74 -2.72 -13.47
CA ILE A 166 12.81 -1.72 -13.56
C ILE A 166 13.64 -1.85 -14.85
N PRO A 167 14.04 -3.06 -15.31
CA PRO A 167 14.76 -3.18 -16.57
C PRO A 167 13.92 -2.88 -17.81
N THR A 168 12.60 -3.12 -17.76
CA THR A 168 11.73 -3.08 -18.95
C THR A 168 11.03 -1.73 -19.14
N PHE A 169 10.69 -1.05 -18.05
CA PHE A 169 9.84 0.14 -18.07
C PHE A 169 10.49 1.36 -17.43
N ARG A 170 10.04 2.54 -17.85
CA ARG A 170 10.39 3.80 -17.17
C ARG A 170 9.75 3.84 -15.78
N ILE A 171 10.46 4.40 -14.81
CA ILE A 171 9.98 4.50 -13.41
C ILE A 171 8.58 5.13 -13.32
N SER A 172 8.30 6.20 -14.07
CA SER A 172 6.96 6.82 -14.08
C SER A 172 5.86 5.86 -14.52
N ILE A 173 6.11 4.98 -15.49
CA ILE A 173 5.15 3.98 -15.96
C ILE A 173 4.90 2.93 -14.87
N ILE A 174 5.96 2.50 -14.17
CA ILE A 174 5.85 1.53 -13.07
C ILE A 174 5.00 2.09 -11.92
N LEU A 175 5.21 3.36 -11.57
CA LEU A 175 4.43 4.04 -10.54
C LEU A 175 2.96 4.21 -10.95
N ILE A 176 2.69 4.59 -12.21
CA ILE A 176 1.32 4.62 -12.76
C ILE A 176 0.68 3.23 -12.70
N LEU A 177 1.43 2.17 -13.03
CA LEU A 177 0.94 0.79 -12.95
C LEU A 177 0.54 0.42 -11.52
N PHE A 178 1.37 0.72 -10.52
CA PHE A 178 1.04 0.48 -9.11
C PHE A 178 -0.22 1.23 -8.68
N SER A 179 -0.32 2.50 -9.06
CA SER A 179 -1.53 3.29 -8.82
C SER A 179 -2.77 2.68 -9.46
N VAL A 180 -2.70 2.29 -10.73
CA VAL A 180 -3.81 1.66 -11.46
C VAL A 180 -4.22 0.37 -10.76
N VAL A 181 -3.27 -0.49 -10.38
CA VAL A 181 -3.55 -1.73 -9.64
C VAL A 181 -4.32 -1.44 -8.34
N LEU A 182 -3.85 -0.48 -7.53
CA LEU A 182 -4.52 -0.11 -6.28
C LEU A 182 -5.91 0.48 -6.51
N ILE A 183 -6.06 1.40 -7.48
CA ILE A 183 -7.35 2.00 -7.82
C ILE A 183 -8.32 0.93 -8.32
N SER A 184 -7.88 0.02 -9.19
CA SER A 184 -8.70 -1.10 -9.67
C SER A 184 -9.14 -2.03 -8.54
N ILE A 185 -8.25 -2.34 -7.59
CA ILE A 185 -8.61 -3.11 -6.38
C ILE A 185 -9.66 -2.38 -5.55
N SER A 186 -9.50 -1.07 -5.35
CA SER A 186 -10.46 -0.26 -4.61
C SER A 186 -11.84 -0.24 -5.28
N LEU A 187 -11.89 -0.05 -6.60
CA LEU A 187 -13.12 -0.08 -7.39
C LEU A 187 -13.76 -1.47 -7.34
N PHE A 188 -12.96 -2.54 -7.47
CA PHE A 188 -13.44 -3.92 -7.34
C PHE A 188 -14.05 -4.19 -5.97
N LEU A 189 -13.40 -3.76 -4.88
CA LEU A 189 -13.95 -3.85 -3.52
C LEU A 189 -15.28 -3.10 -3.40
N ASN A 190 -15.38 -1.91 -4.00
CA ASN A 190 -16.60 -1.10 -3.97
C ASN A 190 -17.71 -1.74 -4.81
N LEU A 191 -17.43 -2.30 -5.98
CA LEU A 191 -18.45 -2.88 -6.86
C LEU A 191 -18.95 -4.24 -6.37
N VAL A 192 -18.05 -5.14 -5.98
CA VAL A 192 -18.40 -6.54 -5.66
C VAL A 192 -18.95 -6.70 -4.25
N LEU A 193 -18.47 -5.90 -3.30
CA LEU A 193 -18.86 -6.04 -1.88
C LEU A 193 -19.92 -5.03 -1.45
N ARG A 194 -20.26 -4.04 -2.28
CA ARG A 194 -21.39 -3.13 -2.04
C ARG A 194 -22.73 -3.72 -2.45
N ILE A 195 -22.79 -4.74 -3.31
CA ILE A 195 -24.06 -5.41 -3.66
C ILE A 195 -24.61 -6.07 -2.38
N PRO A 196 -25.65 -5.50 -1.75
CA PRO A 196 -26.40 -6.23 -0.76
C PRO A 196 -27.27 -7.18 -1.57
N LEU A 197 -27.12 -8.49 -1.40
CA LEU A 197 -28.24 -9.37 -1.74
C LEU A 197 -29.38 -8.94 -0.82
N LYS A 198 -30.29 -8.16 -1.39
CA LYS A 198 -31.57 -7.75 -0.85
C LYS A 198 -32.45 -9.00 -0.71
N GLN A 199 -32.10 -9.93 0.18
CA GLN A 199 -32.85 -11.15 0.46
C GLN A 199 -32.40 -11.74 1.81
N SER A 200 -33.19 -11.48 2.85
CA SER A 200 -33.50 -12.40 3.98
C SER A 200 -34.17 -11.66 5.16
N PHE A 201 -34.96 -10.60 4.92
CA PHE A 201 -35.79 -9.99 5.97
C PHE A 201 -37.29 -9.94 5.64
N ASN A 202 -37.74 -10.64 4.59
CA ASN A 202 -39.15 -10.73 4.21
C ASN A 202 -39.79 -12.13 4.38
N GLU A 203 -39.09 -13.12 4.93
CA GLU A 203 -39.66 -14.47 5.12
C GLU A 203 -39.97 -14.86 6.58
N LEU A 204 -39.85 -13.94 7.55
CA LEU A 204 -40.26 -14.18 8.94
C LEU A 204 -41.47 -13.33 9.37
N LYS A 205 -42.28 -12.85 8.41
CA LYS A 205 -43.51 -12.10 8.68
C LYS A 205 -44.75 -12.62 7.93
N LYS A 206 -44.75 -13.90 7.55
CA LYS A 206 -45.97 -14.62 7.17
C LYS A 206 -46.15 -15.81 8.09
#